data_AF-R6CPX7-F1
#
_entry.id   AF-R6CPX7-F1
#
_cell.length_a   1.000
_cell.length_b   1.000
_cell.length_c   1.000
_cell.angle_alpha   90.00
_cell.angle_beta   90.00
_cell.angle_gamma   90.00
#
_symmetry.space_group_name_H-M   'P 1'
#
loop_
_entity.id
_entity.type
_entity.pdbx_description
1 polymer ?
#
loop_
_entity_poly.entity_id
_entity_poly.type
_entity_poly.pdbx_seq_one_letter_code
_entity_poly.pdbx_strand_id
1 'polypeptide(L)'
;MGFWQIVLYLSDLIHAGHKWQYQNIIGTNSERDFKLSVFQIVGCLLAGWFVYKNPSGVSDTAIDYLLSSLSIITGFFFAVILLSYDHFNKIEVPNSVATEDEKIKALKSINFLKKYNALSCYAILLAIIVIFMLIGTLLFGQKTDIGEDFEMASSLEDVALFPTLCFYALVVWRFLMIYFLLDFFIITIYAICSLFQFLNLQMLGIQLPFAVNDSHVASEYQVYKHKYGKVGVYLVLLIGILLLLFATLLCFIYK
;
A
#
# COMPACT_ATOMS: atom_id res chain seq x y z
N MET A 1 24.53 -15.42 1.52
CA MET A 1 23.48 -15.52 0.49
C MET A 1 24.03 -15.02 -0.83
N GLY A 2 23.76 -15.71 -1.94
CA GLY A 2 24.13 -15.22 -3.27
C GLY A 2 23.14 -14.15 -3.77
N PHE A 3 23.58 -13.24 -4.64
CA PHE A 3 22.74 -12.20 -5.26
C PHE A 3 21.43 -12.77 -5.82
N TRP A 4 21.51 -13.90 -6.53
CA TRP A 4 20.34 -14.59 -7.08
C TRP A 4 19.33 -15.06 -6.04
N GLN A 5 19.78 -15.46 -4.85
CA GLN A 5 18.86 -15.85 -3.77
C GLN A 5 18.09 -14.65 -3.23
N ILE A 6 18.74 -13.48 -3.15
CA ILE A 6 18.08 -12.24 -2.73
C ILE A 6 17.00 -11.86 -3.76
N VAL A 7 17.31 -11.94 -5.05
CA VAL A 7 16.33 -11.67 -6.12
C VAL A 7 15.13 -12.61 -6.04
N LEU A 8 15.36 -13.91 -5.81
CA LEU A 8 14.27 -14.88 -5.67
C LEU A 8 13.40 -14.58 -4.44
N TYR A 9 13.99 -14.26 -3.28
CA TYR A 9 13.22 -13.89 -2.08
C TYR A 9 12.46 -12.59 -2.23
N LEU A 10 13.02 -11.59 -2.91
CA LEU A 10 12.31 -10.35 -3.23
C LEU A 10 11.12 -10.62 -4.16
N SER A 11 11.30 -11.48 -5.17
CA SER A 11 10.22 -11.87 -6.09
C SER A 11 9.09 -12.60 -5.37
N ASP A 12 9.42 -13.54 -4.48
CA ASP A 12 8.43 -14.25 -3.66
C ASP A 12 7.68 -13.29 -2.73
N LEU A 13 8.38 -12.34 -2.11
CA LEU A 13 7.76 -11.33 -1.25
C LEU A 13 6.79 -10.42 -2.02
N ILE A 14 7.16 -9.96 -3.21
CA ILE A 14 6.29 -9.13 -4.06
C ILE A 14 5.05 -9.94 -4.48
N HIS A 15 5.25 -11.18 -4.91
CA HIS A 15 4.15 -12.05 -5.32
C HIS A 15 3.20 -12.34 -4.14
N ALA A 16 3.74 -12.61 -2.96
CA ALA A 16 2.95 -12.79 -1.74
C ALA A 16 2.20 -11.52 -1.35
N GLY A 17 2.83 -10.34 -1.43
CA GLY A 17 2.19 -9.05 -1.17
C GLY A 17 0.99 -8.81 -2.07
N HIS A 18 1.15 -8.99 -3.39
CA HIS A 18 0.05 -8.83 -4.35
C HIS A 18 -1.06 -9.86 -4.15
N LYS A 19 -0.69 -11.13 -3.93
CA LYS A 19 -1.67 -12.20 -3.67
C LYS A 19 -2.54 -11.87 -2.46
N TRP A 20 -1.91 -11.56 -1.33
CA TRP A 20 -2.61 -11.30 -0.07
C TRP A 20 -3.35 -9.96 -0.04
N GLN A 21 -2.98 -9.00 -0.89
CA GLN A 21 -3.75 -7.77 -1.09
C GLN A 21 -5.18 -8.06 -1.56
N TYR A 22 -5.37 -9.02 -2.48
CA TYR A 22 -6.68 -9.32 -3.07
C TYR A 22 -7.37 -10.55 -2.47
N GLN A 23 -6.61 -11.45 -1.82
CA GLN A 23 -7.17 -12.66 -1.25
C GLN A 23 -7.96 -12.36 0.04
N ASN A 24 -9.15 -12.96 0.15
CA ASN A 24 -9.97 -12.91 1.36
C ASN A 24 -9.38 -13.85 2.42
N ILE A 25 -9.68 -13.61 3.70
CA ILE A 25 -9.16 -14.37 4.86
C ILE A 25 -9.52 -15.87 4.79
N ILE A 26 -10.62 -16.21 4.11
CA ILE A 26 -11.08 -17.59 3.92
C ILE A 26 -10.32 -18.27 2.75
N GLY A 27 -9.63 -17.51 1.91
CA GLY A 27 -8.83 -18.05 0.80
C GLY A 27 -9.64 -18.47 -0.43
N THR A 28 -10.95 -18.22 -0.46
CA THR A 28 -11.90 -18.75 -1.47
C THR A 28 -12.08 -17.88 -2.73
N ASN A 29 -11.51 -16.68 -2.79
CA ASN A 29 -11.59 -15.85 -3.99
C ASN A 29 -10.61 -16.35 -5.06
N SER A 30 -11.06 -16.43 -6.32
CA SER A 30 -10.18 -16.68 -7.46
C SER A 30 -9.14 -15.56 -7.56
N GLU A 31 -7.90 -15.91 -7.92
CA GLU A 31 -6.89 -14.92 -8.27
C GLU A 31 -7.49 -14.01 -9.37
N ARG A 32 -7.47 -12.70 -9.14
CA ARG A 32 -8.05 -11.75 -10.09
C ARG A 32 -7.04 -11.57 -11.22
N ASP A 33 -7.44 -11.82 -12.47
CA ASP A 33 -6.57 -11.66 -13.65
C ASP A 33 -6.04 -10.23 -13.83
N PHE A 34 -6.78 -9.23 -13.33
CA PHE A 34 -6.35 -7.84 -13.34
C PHE A 34 -5.45 -7.52 -12.14
N LYS A 35 -4.16 -7.36 -12.43
CA LYS A 35 -3.09 -7.15 -11.44
C LYS A 35 -3.11 -5.79 -10.71
N LEU A 36 -3.93 -4.83 -11.17
CA LEU A 36 -3.95 -3.46 -10.65
C LEU A 36 -5.25 -3.13 -9.90
N SER A 37 -5.11 -2.66 -8.66
CA SER A 37 -6.21 -2.15 -7.85
C SER A 37 -6.72 -0.81 -8.40
N VAL A 38 -8.00 -0.50 -8.20
CA VAL A 38 -8.56 0.83 -8.52
C VAL A 38 -7.74 1.95 -7.85
N PHE A 39 -7.28 1.71 -6.62
CA PHE A 39 -6.41 2.65 -5.90
C PHE A 39 -5.04 2.82 -6.56
N GLN A 40 -4.48 1.78 -7.16
CA GLN A 40 -3.20 1.84 -7.87
C GLN A 40 -3.35 2.57 -9.21
N ILE A 41 -4.48 2.42 -9.90
CA ILE A 41 -4.79 3.21 -11.10
C ILE A 41 -4.89 4.69 -10.75
N VAL A 42 -5.61 5.03 -9.68
CA VAL A 42 -5.69 6.41 -9.17
C VAL A 42 -4.30 6.93 -8.77
N GLY A 43 -3.49 6.11 -8.09
CA GLY A 43 -2.12 6.45 -7.72
C GLY A 43 -1.23 6.73 -8.94
N CYS A 44 -1.36 5.93 -10.00
CA CYS A 44 -0.66 6.11 -11.27
C CYS A 44 -1.03 7.45 -11.93
N LEU A 45 -2.33 7.79 -11.97
CA LEU A 45 -2.80 9.07 -12.52
C LEU A 45 -2.29 10.26 -11.69
N LEU A 46 -2.30 10.15 -10.37
CA LEU A 46 -1.79 11.19 -9.47
C LEU A 46 -0.27 11.38 -9.61
N ALA A 47 0.49 10.30 -9.80
CA ALA A 47 1.93 10.38 -10.04
C ALA A 47 2.24 11.10 -11.38
N GLY A 48 1.49 10.77 -12.44
CA GLY A 48 1.62 11.46 -13.73
C GLY A 48 1.27 12.95 -13.62
N TRP A 49 0.18 13.26 -12.92
CA TRP A 49 -0.23 14.64 -12.65
C TRP A 49 0.82 15.43 -11.86
N PHE A 50 1.43 14.81 -10.85
CA PHE A 50 2.48 15.44 -10.05
C PHE A 50 3.68 15.84 -10.90
N VAL A 51 4.17 14.94 -11.75
CA VAL A 51 5.34 15.22 -12.61
C VAL A 51 5.02 16.33 -13.62
N TYR A 52 3.80 16.38 -14.13
CA TYR A 52 3.35 17.45 -15.01
C TYR A 52 3.26 18.82 -14.31
N LYS A 53 2.80 18.86 -13.05
CA LYS A 53 2.59 20.12 -12.32
C LYS A 53 3.79 20.64 -11.57
N ASN A 54 4.70 19.77 -11.12
CA ASN A 54 5.90 20.15 -10.38
C ASN A 54 7.16 19.81 -11.19
N PRO A 55 7.48 20.61 -12.22
CA PRO A 55 8.66 20.40 -13.06
C PRO A 55 9.99 20.63 -12.32
N SER A 56 9.97 21.27 -11.15
CA SER A 56 11.11 21.38 -10.23
C SER A 56 11.27 20.18 -9.28
N GLY A 57 10.27 19.30 -9.18
CA GLY A 57 10.30 18.11 -8.34
C GLY A 57 9.81 18.34 -6.89
N VAL A 58 10.28 17.52 -5.96
CA VAL A 58 9.92 17.60 -4.53
C VAL A 58 10.97 18.45 -3.81
N SER A 59 10.52 19.39 -2.96
CA SER A 59 11.44 20.24 -2.19
C SER A 59 12.20 19.45 -1.13
N ASP A 60 13.42 19.90 -0.78
CA ASP A 60 14.26 19.28 0.25
C ASP A 60 13.51 19.08 1.57
N THR A 61 12.80 20.11 2.03
CA THR A 61 12.02 20.05 3.27
C THR A 61 10.93 18.97 3.22
N ALA A 62 10.27 18.80 2.07
CA ALA A 62 9.28 17.75 1.89
C ALA A 62 9.94 16.36 1.83
N ILE A 63 11.11 16.24 1.20
CA ILE A 63 11.90 15.00 1.22
C ILE A 63 12.28 14.62 2.65
N ASP A 64 12.77 15.56 3.46
CA ASP A 64 13.17 15.32 4.86
C ASP A 64 12.00 14.81 5.72
N TYR A 65 10.81 15.40 5.55
CA TYR A 65 9.61 14.94 6.23
C TYR A 65 9.17 13.56 5.76
N LEU A 66 9.25 13.27 4.46
CA LEU A 66 8.92 11.96 3.90
C LEU A 66 9.89 10.89 4.40
N LEU A 67 11.19 11.16 4.39
CA LEU A 67 12.21 10.24 4.92
C LEU A 67 11.97 9.92 6.39
N SER A 68 11.69 10.95 7.19
CA SER A 68 11.39 10.78 8.62
C SER A 68 10.14 9.94 8.84
N SER A 69 9.06 10.25 8.11
CA SER A 69 7.78 9.54 8.23
C SER A 69 7.87 8.08 7.78
N LEU A 70 8.51 7.83 6.64
CA LEU A 70 8.72 6.48 6.11
C LEU A 70 9.54 5.63 7.08
N SER A 71 10.58 6.20 7.69
CA SER A 71 11.42 5.51 8.67
C SER A 71 10.63 5.12 9.92
N ILE A 72 9.80 6.03 10.45
CA ILE A 72 8.94 5.76 11.62
C ILE A 72 7.92 4.65 11.31
N ILE A 73 7.21 4.75 10.18
CA ILE A 73 6.20 3.75 9.80
C ILE A 73 6.85 2.38 9.55
N THR A 74 8.04 2.36 8.94
CA THR A 74 8.81 1.13 8.74
C THR A 74 9.15 0.47 10.08
N GLY A 75 9.65 1.25 11.06
CA GLY A 75 9.91 0.77 12.41
C GLY A 75 8.65 0.24 13.11
N PHE A 76 7.52 0.91 12.92
CA PHE A 76 6.23 0.44 13.43
C PHE A 76 5.83 -0.92 12.80
N PHE A 77 5.93 -1.08 11.48
CA PHE A 77 5.64 -2.37 10.84
C PHE A 77 6.51 -3.49 11.36
N PHE A 78 7.81 -3.26 11.55
CA PHE A 78 8.71 -4.25 12.17
C PHE A 78 8.23 -4.66 13.57
N ALA A 79 7.87 -3.69 14.43
CA ALA A 79 7.37 -3.98 15.76
C ALA A 79 6.09 -4.83 15.73
N VAL A 80 5.14 -4.51 14.86
CA VAL A 80 3.88 -5.28 14.77
C VAL A 80 4.09 -6.64 14.13
N ILE A 81 5.03 -6.80 13.19
CA ILE A 81 5.40 -8.12 12.65
C ILE A 81 5.94 -9.01 13.78
N LEU A 82 6.83 -8.50 14.64
CA LEU A 82 7.35 -9.26 15.79
C LEU A 82 6.23 -9.67 16.75
N LEU A 83 5.32 -8.75 17.10
CA LEU A 83 4.15 -9.07 17.92
C LEU A 83 3.24 -10.13 17.26
N SER A 84 3.06 -10.03 15.94
CA SER A 84 2.28 -10.99 15.17
C SER A 84 2.93 -12.37 15.16
N TYR A 85 4.26 -12.44 15.09
CA TYR A 85 5.01 -13.70 15.19
C TYR A 85 4.87 -14.34 16.58
N ASP A 86 5.00 -13.55 17.65
CA ASP A 86 4.77 -14.03 19.01
C ASP A 86 3.34 -14.55 19.21
N HIS A 87 2.36 -13.93 18.54
CA HIS A 87 0.98 -14.39 18.56
C HIS A 87 0.79 -15.67 17.74
N PHE A 88 1.44 -15.79 16.58
CA PHE A 88 1.40 -16.99 15.73
C PHE A 88 1.87 -18.23 16.51
N ASN A 89 2.96 -18.09 17.27
CA ASN A 89 3.52 -19.19 18.07
C ASN A 89 2.60 -19.64 19.23
N LYS A 90 1.58 -18.84 19.58
CA LYS A 90 0.59 -19.15 20.62
C LYS A 90 -0.68 -19.79 20.08
N ILE A 91 -0.85 -19.85 18.76
CA ILE A 91 -2.04 -20.48 18.16
C ILE A 91 -1.88 -21.99 18.25
N GLU A 92 -2.67 -22.62 19.11
CA GLU A 92 -2.78 -24.08 19.15
C GLU A 92 -3.48 -24.57 17.88
N VAL A 93 -2.81 -25.45 17.12
CA VAL A 93 -3.41 -26.09 15.95
C VAL A 93 -4.40 -27.14 16.47
N PRO A 94 -5.70 -27.05 16.15
CA PRO A 94 -6.68 -27.98 16.69
C PRO A 94 -6.38 -29.41 16.22
N ASN A 95 -6.46 -30.38 17.15
CA ASN A 95 -6.30 -31.80 16.83
C ASN A 95 -7.45 -32.30 15.93
N SER A 96 -7.30 -33.47 15.32
CA SER A 96 -8.30 -34.05 14.39
C SER A 96 -9.71 -34.22 14.99
N VAL A 97 -9.85 -34.16 16.31
CA VAL A 97 -11.09 -34.29 17.08
C VAL A 97 -11.80 -32.94 17.33
N ALA A 98 -11.18 -31.82 16.95
CA ALA A 98 -11.75 -30.48 17.13
C ALA A 98 -13.04 -30.26 16.32
N THR A 99 -13.93 -29.42 16.84
CA THR A 99 -15.17 -29.02 16.15
C THR A 99 -14.84 -28.23 14.87
N GLU A 100 -15.71 -28.30 13.86
CA GLU A 100 -15.50 -27.57 12.59
C GLU A 100 -15.36 -26.05 12.81
N ASP A 101 -16.08 -25.49 13.79
CA ASP A 101 -15.96 -24.07 14.15
C ASP A 101 -14.58 -23.70 14.72
N GLU A 102 -13.96 -24.59 15.50
CA GLU A 102 -12.60 -24.39 16.05
C GLU A 102 -11.56 -24.44 14.94
N LYS A 103 -11.71 -25.38 13.99
CA LYS A 103 -10.86 -25.47 12.80
C LYS A 103 -11.00 -24.22 11.93
N ILE A 104 -12.22 -23.74 11.71
CA ILE A 104 -12.48 -22.51 10.93
C ILE A 104 -11.88 -21.29 11.63
N LYS A 105 -12.00 -21.18 12.96
CA LYS A 105 -11.43 -20.07 13.73
C LYS A 105 -9.90 -20.07 13.66
N ALA A 106 -9.25 -21.23 13.85
CA ALA A 106 -7.81 -21.37 13.72
C ALA A 106 -7.33 -21.04 12.30
N LEU A 107 -8.02 -21.52 11.26
CA LEU A 107 -7.72 -21.22 9.87
C LEU A 107 -7.80 -19.71 9.58
N LYS A 108 -8.86 -19.04 10.03
CA LYS A 108 -9.03 -17.58 9.86
C LYS A 108 -7.90 -16.80 10.53
N SER A 109 -7.52 -17.16 11.76
CA SER A 109 -6.42 -16.51 12.48
C SER A 109 -5.07 -16.69 11.79
N ILE A 110 -4.77 -17.91 11.30
CA ILE A 110 -3.54 -18.22 10.57
C ILE A 110 -3.49 -17.46 9.25
N ASN A 111 -4.58 -17.47 8.47
CA ASN A 111 -4.63 -16.77 7.18
C ASN A 111 -4.56 -15.25 7.36
N PHE A 112 -5.18 -14.71 8.41
CA PHE A 112 -5.03 -13.31 8.77
C PHE A 112 -3.55 -12.96 9.04
N LEU A 113 -2.87 -13.74 9.88
CA LEU A 113 -1.46 -13.47 10.22
C LEU A 113 -0.57 -13.55 8.98
N LYS A 114 -0.79 -14.53 8.10
CA LYS A 114 -0.12 -14.63 6.80
C LYS A 114 -0.35 -13.38 5.95
N LYS A 115 -1.60 -12.96 5.82
CA LYS A 115 -1.99 -11.75 5.07
C LYS A 115 -1.32 -10.50 5.61
N TYR A 116 -1.45 -10.26 6.92
CA TYR A 116 -0.90 -9.08 7.57
C TYR A 116 0.63 -9.04 7.46
N ASN A 117 1.29 -10.17 7.69
CA ASN A 117 2.74 -10.27 7.59
C ASN A 117 3.23 -10.02 6.16
N ALA A 118 2.58 -10.63 5.15
CA ALA A 118 2.93 -10.42 3.75
C ALA A 118 2.77 -8.95 3.33
N LEU A 119 1.65 -8.30 3.70
CA LEU A 119 1.41 -6.89 3.39
C LEU A 119 2.39 -5.96 4.11
N SER A 120 2.69 -6.23 5.37
CA SER A 120 3.61 -5.41 6.17
C SER A 120 5.05 -5.52 5.65
N CYS A 121 5.53 -6.74 5.34
CA CYS A 121 6.84 -6.94 4.73
C CYS A 121 6.94 -6.29 3.34
N TYR A 122 5.87 -6.35 2.55
CA TYR A 122 5.84 -5.66 1.26
C TYR A 122 5.87 -4.14 1.41
N ALA A 123 5.14 -3.57 2.38
CA ALA A 123 5.19 -2.15 2.70
C ALA A 123 6.61 -1.72 3.13
N ILE A 124 7.29 -2.51 3.97
CA ILE A 124 8.68 -2.26 4.37
C ILE A 124 9.60 -2.23 3.15
N LEU A 125 9.47 -3.21 2.24
CA LEU A 125 10.27 -3.25 1.02
C LEU A 125 10.07 -1.98 0.17
N LEU A 126 8.82 -1.58 -0.05
CA LEU A 126 8.50 -0.35 -0.78
C LEU A 126 9.06 0.89 -0.08
N ALA A 127 8.95 0.98 1.24
CA ALA A 127 9.50 2.10 2.01
C ALA A 127 11.01 2.23 1.82
N ILE A 128 11.74 1.11 1.86
CA ILE A 128 13.20 1.08 1.63
C ILE A 128 13.53 1.58 0.21
N ILE A 129 12.80 1.10 -0.81
CA ILE A 129 13.00 1.55 -2.20
C ILE A 129 12.75 3.06 -2.31
N VAL A 130 11.66 3.56 -1.74
CA VAL A 130 11.31 5.00 -1.78
C VAL A 130 12.36 5.83 -1.05
N ILE A 131 12.84 5.38 0.12
CA ILE A 131 13.94 6.05 0.85
C ILE A 131 15.18 6.15 -0.02
N PHE A 132 15.60 5.07 -0.69
CA PHE A 132 16.75 5.11 -1.61
C PHE A 132 16.53 6.09 -2.76
N MET A 133 15.32 6.15 -3.34
CA MET A 133 15.00 7.09 -4.40
C MET A 133 15.02 8.56 -3.92
N LEU A 134 14.51 8.82 -2.72
CA LEU A 134 14.52 10.14 -2.09
C LEU A 134 15.94 10.60 -1.77
N ILE A 135 16.76 9.74 -1.16
CA ILE A 135 18.18 10.02 -0.93
C ILE A 135 18.91 10.25 -2.25
N GLY A 136 18.66 9.44 -3.27
CA GLY A 136 19.21 9.65 -4.61
C GLY A 136 18.83 11.00 -5.20
N THR A 137 17.62 11.48 -4.94
CA THR A 137 17.16 12.81 -5.37
C THR A 137 17.92 13.92 -4.66
N LEU A 138 18.20 13.79 -3.35
CA LEU A 138 19.03 14.74 -2.60
C LEU A 138 20.49 14.74 -3.06
N LEU A 139 21.05 13.55 -3.35
CA LEU A 139 22.45 13.41 -3.75
C LEU A 139 22.72 13.86 -5.19
N PHE A 140 21.77 13.65 -6.10
CA PHE A 140 22.00 13.79 -7.55
C PHE A 140 21.04 14.75 -8.27
N GLY A 141 19.93 15.21 -7.66
CA GLY A 141 18.75 15.60 -8.43
C GLY A 141 17.98 16.87 -8.03
N GLN A 142 18.59 17.81 -7.31
CA GLN A 142 17.88 19.03 -6.84
C GLN A 142 17.94 20.23 -7.81
N LYS A 143 18.82 20.25 -8.82
CA LYS A 143 19.04 21.46 -9.64
C LYS A 143 18.44 21.44 -11.04
N THR A 144 17.73 20.37 -11.41
CA THR A 144 17.23 20.24 -12.77
C THR A 144 15.73 20.52 -12.81
N ASP A 145 15.35 21.73 -13.21
CA ASP A 145 13.96 22.09 -13.51
C ASP A 145 13.65 21.66 -14.94
N ILE A 146 12.65 20.77 -15.07
CA ILE A 146 12.25 20.25 -16.38
C ILE A 146 11.78 21.37 -17.32
N GLY A 147 11.17 22.43 -16.78
CA GLY A 147 10.64 23.54 -17.54
C GLY A 147 11.68 24.59 -17.95
N GLU A 148 12.79 24.70 -17.22
CA GLU A 148 13.86 25.67 -17.51
C GLU A 148 15.08 25.03 -18.20
N ASP A 149 15.42 23.79 -17.86
CA ASP A 149 16.65 23.13 -18.34
C ASP A 149 16.48 22.33 -19.63
N PHE A 150 15.24 22.11 -20.08
CA PHE A 150 14.95 21.39 -21.32
C PHE A 150 14.06 22.22 -22.25
N GLU A 151 14.64 22.70 -23.34
CA GLU A 151 13.89 23.35 -24.42
C GLU A 151 13.31 22.31 -25.38
N MET A 152 12.08 22.57 -25.85
CA MET A 152 11.44 21.73 -26.86
C MET A 152 12.09 22.01 -28.22
N ALA A 153 12.75 21.00 -28.78
CA ALA A 153 13.38 21.12 -30.10
C ALA A 153 12.33 21.46 -31.17
N SER A 154 12.62 22.48 -31.99
CA SER A 154 11.76 22.93 -33.09
C SER A 154 11.91 22.07 -34.36
N SER A 155 12.97 21.26 -34.45
CA SER A 155 13.25 20.33 -35.55
C SER A 155 13.81 19.00 -35.01
N LEU A 156 13.58 17.90 -35.73
CA LEU A 156 14.11 16.57 -35.41
C LEU A 156 15.64 16.46 -35.59
N GLU A 157 16.24 17.34 -36.40
CA GLU A 157 17.70 17.39 -36.62
C GLU A 157 18.46 17.99 -35.42
N ASP A 158 17.79 18.79 -34.59
CA ASP A 158 18.39 19.45 -33.42
C ASP A 158 18.29 18.62 -32.13
N VAL A 159 17.72 17.41 -32.22
CA VAL A 159 17.51 16.53 -31.06
C VAL A 159 18.80 15.79 -30.71
N ALA A 160 19.48 16.28 -29.67
CA ALA A 160 20.61 15.57 -29.08
C ALA A 160 20.14 14.36 -28.25
N LEU A 161 20.61 13.15 -28.59
CA LEU A 161 20.19 11.89 -27.94
C LEU A 161 20.46 11.86 -26.42
N PHE A 162 21.59 12.39 -25.96
CA PHE A 162 22.00 12.31 -24.56
C PHE A 162 21.12 13.18 -23.62
N PRO A 163 20.91 14.48 -23.88
CA PRO A 163 19.95 15.29 -23.10
C PRO A 163 18.53 14.74 -23.12
N THR A 164 18.06 14.27 -24.27
CA THR A 164 16.72 13.66 -24.39
C THR A 164 16.59 12.40 -23.53
N LEU A 165 17.62 11.55 -23.49
CA LEU A 165 17.61 10.37 -22.62
C LEU A 165 17.64 10.75 -21.13
N CYS A 166 18.41 11.77 -20.75
CA CYS A 166 18.43 12.31 -19.39
C CYS A 166 17.06 12.87 -18.96
N PHE A 167 16.38 13.60 -19.86
CA PHE A 167 15.01 14.08 -19.62
C PHE A 167 14.06 12.92 -19.32
N TYR A 168 14.01 11.91 -20.20
CA TYR A 168 13.12 10.77 -20.00
C TYR A 168 13.46 9.98 -18.73
N ALA A 169 14.75 9.78 -18.45
CA ALA A 169 15.19 9.11 -17.22
C ALA A 169 14.74 9.88 -15.96
N LEU A 170 14.84 11.21 -15.97
CA LEU A 170 14.41 12.06 -14.86
C LEU A 170 12.89 12.05 -14.67
N VAL A 171 12.12 12.15 -15.77
CA VAL A 171 10.65 12.04 -15.75
C VAL A 171 10.21 10.69 -15.18
N VAL A 172 10.82 9.60 -15.65
CA VAL A 172 10.54 8.23 -15.16
C VAL A 172 10.92 8.09 -13.70
N TRP A 173 12.07 8.61 -13.28
CA TRP A 173 12.51 8.58 -11.88
C TRP A 173 11.51 9.28 -10.95
N ARG A 174 11.09 10.50 -11.29
CA ARG A 174 10.13 11.28 -10.50
C ARG A 174 8.76 10.62 -10.47
N PHE A 175 8.31 10.09 -11.60
CA PHE A 175 7.05 9.33 -11.68
C PHE A 175 7.08 8.10 -10.76
N LEU A 176 8.13 7.28 -10.87
CA LEU A 176 8.27 6.06 -10.07
C LEU A 176 8.36 6.36 -8.58
N MET A 177 9.08 7.40 -8.18
CA MET A 177 9.22 7.81 -6.79
C MET A 177 7.86 8.15 -6.18
N ILE A 178 7.06 8.98 -6.86
CA ILE A 178 5.72 9.35 -6.38
C ILE A 178 4.77 8.15 -6.42
N TYR A 179 4.81 7.34 -7.49
CA TYR A 179 3.98 6.16 -7.61
C TYR A 179 4.25 5.16 -6.48
N PHE A 180 5.51 4.83 -6.19
CA PHE A 180 5.87 3.92 -5.10
C PHE A 180 5.54 4.50 -3.73
N LEU A 181 5.68 5.82 -3.54
CA LEU A 181 5.24 6.48 -2.32
C LEU A 181 3.74 6.31 -2.09
N LEU A 182 2.92 6.51 -3.13
CA LEU A 182 1.47 6.33 -3.05
C LEU A 182 1.10 4.85 -2.84
N ASP A 183 1.74 3.92 -3.54
CA ASP A 183 1.51 2.49 -3.39
C ASP A 183 1.86 2.02 -1.96
N PHE A 184 2.96 2.53 -1.39
CA PHE A 184 3.31 2.31 0.01
C PHE A 184 2.18 2.72 0.97
N PHE A 185 1.60 3.92 0.80
CA PHE A 185 0.49 4.36 1.65
C PHE A 185 -0.77 3.51 1.45
N ILE A 186 -1.07 3.11 0.22
CA ILE A 186 -2.21 2.23 -0.09
C ILE A 186 -2.07 0.89 0.64
N ILE A 187 -0.90 0.24 0.53
CA ILE A 187 -0.63 -1.03 1.19
C ILE A 187 -0.63 -0.88 2.70
N THR A 188 -0.14 0.25 3.21
CA THR A 188 -0.20 0.57 4.64
C THR A 188 -1.63 0.63 5.15
N ILE A 189 -2.55 1.27 4.42
CA ILE A 189 -3.98 1.28 4.76
C ILE A 189 -4.54 -0.15 4.74
N TYR A 190 -4.21 -0.97 3.74
CA TYR A 190 -4.64 -2.37 3.70
C TYR A 190 -4.14 -3.17 4.91
N ALA A 191 -2.88 -2.98 5.32
CA ALA A 191 -2.31 -3.64 6.49
C ALA A 191 -3.04 -3.22 7.78
N ILE A 192 -3.28 -1.92 7.98
CA ILE A 192 -4.02 -1.38 9.14
C ILE A 192 -5.46 -1.92 9.16
N CYS A 193 -6.16 -1.92 8.03
CA CYS A 193 -7.52 -2.46 7.95
C CYS A 193 -7.56 -3.96 8.27
N SER A 194 -6.57 -4.70 7.78
CA SER A 194 -6.42 -6.11 8.11
C SER A 194 -6.23 -6.27 9.63
N LEU A 195 -5.29 -5.54 10.23
CA LEU A 195 -5.03 -5.59 11.67
C LEU A 195 -6.27 -5.26 12.50
N PHE A 196 -7.00 -4.22 12.10
CA PHE A 196 -8.26 -3.86 12.74
C PHE A 196 -9.31 -4.97 12.67
N GLN A 197 -9.44 -5.63 11.51
CA GLN A 197 -10.35 -6.76 11.35
C GLN A 197 -9.98 -7.91 12.30
N PHE A 198 -8.69 -8.19 12.47
CA PHE A 198 -8.22 -9.20 13.41
C PHE A 198 -8.48 -8.83 14.86
N LEU A 199 -8.17 -7.61 15.28
CA LEU A 199 -8.44 -7.16 16.64
C LEU A 199 -9.93 -7.28 16.96
N ASN A 200 -10.82 -6.96 16.02
CA ASN A 200 -12.26 -7.14 16.19
C ASN A 200 -12.64 -8.62 16.33
N LEU A 201 -12.08 -9.51 15.50
CA LEU A 201 -12.32 -10.95 15.61
C LEU A 201 -11.86 -11.51 16.97
N GLN A 202 -10.72 -11.02 17.49
CA GLN A 202 -10.23 -11.41 18.81
C GLN A 202 -11.11 -10.86 19.93
N MET A 203 -11.55 -9.59 19.83
CA MET A 203 -12.45 -8.97 20.80
C MET A 203 -13.82 -9.67 20.84
N LEU A 204 -14.34 -10.12 19.70
CA LEU A 204 -15.56 -10.94 19.62
C LEU A 204 -15.36 -12.34 20.21
N GLY A 205 -14.13 -12.86 20.17
CA GLY A 205 -13.75 -14.14 20.76
C GLY A 205 -13.53 -14.11 22.27
N ILE A 206 -13.56 -12.94 22.92
CA ILE A 206 -13.60 -12.82 24.37
C ILE A 206 -14.95 -13.37 24.81
N GLN A 207 -14.94 -14.44 25.62
CA GLN A 207 -16.17 -14.95 26.23
C GLN A 207 -16.76 -13.85 27.10
N LEU A 208 -17.79 -13.19 26.57
CA LEU A 208 -18.67 -12.36 27.37
C LEU A 208 -19.33 -13.25 28.42
N PRO A 209 -19.59 -12.76 29.64
CA PRO A 209 -20.16 -13.56 30.72
C PRO A 209 -21.60 -14.06 30.46
N PHE A 210 -22.10 -13.95 29.22
CA PHE A 210 -23.44 -14.31 28.79
C PHE A 210 -23.40 -15.01 27.42
N ALA A 211 -24.20 -16.07 27.27
CA ALA A 211 -24.33 -16.83 26.03
C ALA A 211 -25.17 -16.05 25.00
N VAL A 212 -24.72 -16.06 23.73
CA VAL A 212 -25.44 -15.47 22.59
C VAL A 212 -25.86 -16.62 21.66
N ASN A 213 -27.11 -16.61 21.19
CA ASN A 213 -27.69 -17.67 20.37
C ASN A 213 -27.21 -17.57 18.91
N ASP A 214 -26.46 -18.56 18.45
CA ASP A 214 -25.82 -18.61 17.12
C ASP A 214 -26.80 -18.53 15.94
N SER A 215 -28.07 -18.92 16.15
CA SER A 215 -29.12 -18.88 15.12
C SER A 215 -29.55 -17.46 14.69
N HIS A 216 -29.11 -16.42 15.41
CA HIS A 216 -29.39 -15.02 15.10
C HIS A 216 -28.18 -14.24 14.55
N VAL A 217 -27.04 -14.90 14.32
CA VAL A 217 -25.81 -14.22 13.89
C VAL A 217 -25.73 -14.17 12.37
N ALA A 218 -26.14 -13.02 11.79
CA ALA A 218 -26.00 -12.76 10.36
C ALA A 218 -24.51 -12.71 9.94
N SER A 219 -24.19 -13.16 8.71
CA SER A 219 -22.81 -13.20 8.23
C SER A 219 -22.12 -11.83 8.30
N GLU A 220 -20.86 -11.80 8.74
CA GLU A 220 -20.08 -10.57 9.01
C GLU A 220 -20.09 -9.57 7.85
N TYR A 221 -20.05 -10.07 6.61
CA TYR A 221 -20.17 -9.24 5.40
C TYR A 221 -21.54 -8.58 5.26
N GLN A 222 -22.63 -9.28 5.59
CA GLN A 222 -23.98 -8.71 5.54
C GLN A 222 -24.21 -7.69 6.66
N VAL A 223 -23.65 -7.90 7.86
CA VAL A 223 -23.74 -6.91 8.96
C VAL A 223 -22.98 -5.63 8.63
N TYR A 224 -21.74 -5.73 8.11
CA TYR A 224 -20.97 -4.55 7.70
C TYR A 224 -21.57 -3.85 6.48
N LYS A 225 -22.02 -4.60 5.45
CA LYS A 225 -22.70 -4.03 4.29
C LYS A 225 -24.02 -3.38 4.64
N HIS A 226 -24.77 -3.93 5.61
CA HIS A 226 -26.01 -3.33 6.06
C HIS A 226 -25.78 -2.07 6.91
N LYS A 227 -24.81 -2.12 7.85
CA LYS A 227 -24.54 -1.03 8.80
C LYS A 227 -23.75 0.13 8.18
N TYR A 228 -22.82 -0.17 7.29
CA TYR A 228 -21.91 0.80 6.68
C TYR A 228 -21.95 0.82 5.15
N GLY A 229 -22.73 -0.02 4.47
CA GLY A 229 -22.71 -0.05 2.99
C GLY A 229 -23.11 1.27 2.33
N LYS A 230 -24.09 1.98 2.88
CA LYS A 230 -24.43 3.33 2.42
C LYS A 230 -23.36 4.34 2.83
N VAL A 231 -22.89 4.29 4.08
CA VAL A 231 -21.87 5.22 4.63
C VAL A 231 -20.52 5.08 3.92
N GLY A 232 -20.11 3.87 3.57
CA GLY A 232 -18.87 3.58 2.85
C GLY A 232 -18.91 4.08 1.41
N VAL A 233 -20.06 3.98 0.74
CA VAL A 233 -20.26 4.63 -0.58
C VAL A 233 -20.18 6.15 -0.45
N TYR A 234 -20.79 6.75 0.58
CA TYR A 234 -20.66 8.18 0.85
C TYR A 234 -19.23 8.59 1.22
N LEU A 235 -18.47 7.75 1.95
CA LEU A 235 -17.07 8.00 2.32
C LEU A 235 -16.15 7.93 1.10
N VAL A 236 -16.35 6.95 0.22
CA VAL A 236 -15.60 6.85 -1.04
C VAL A 236 -15.96 8.01 -1.97
N LEU A 237 -17.23 8.40 -2.05
CA LEU A 237 -17.66 9.61 -2.75
C LEU A 237 -17.06 10.87 -2.13
N LEU A 238 -17.06 10.99 -0.80
CA LEU A 238 -16.49 12.14 -0.08
C LEU A 238 -14.99 12.23 -0.29
N ILE A 239 -14.25 11.12 -0.22
CA ILE A 239 -12.82 11.06 -0.51
C ILE A 239 -12.57 11.40 -1.98
N GLY A 240 -13.38 10.89 -2.90
CA GLY A 240 -13.30 11.24 -4.32
C GLY A 240 -13.59 12.73 -4.58
N ILE A 241 -14.58 13.30 -3.90
CA ILE A 241 -14.93 14.73 -3.96
C ILE A 241 -13.86 15.58 -3.29
N LEU A 242 -13.26 15.15 -2.18
CA LEU A 242 -12.13 15.82 -1.53
C LEU A 242 -10.88 15.78 -2.40
N LEU A 243 -10.60 14.66 -3.07
CA LEU A 243 -9.50 14.55 -4.03
C LEU A 243 -9.75 15.44 -5.27
N LEU A 244 -10.98 15.49 -5.78
CA LEU A 244 -11.38 16.41 -6.85
C LEU A 244 -11.33 17.87 -6.42
N LEU A 245 -11.79 18.20 -5.21
CA LEU A 245 -11.73 19.53 -4.64
C LEU A 245 -10.28 19.96 -4.40
N PHE A 246 -9.44 19.07 -3.88
CA PHE A 246 -8.01 19.33 -3.71
C PHE A 246 -7.31 19.54 -5.06
N ALA A 247 -7.62 18.70 -6.06
CA ALA A 247 -7.11 18.86 -7.42
C ALA A 247 -7.58 20.18 -8.08
N THR A 248 -8.83 20.58 -7.87
CA THR A 248 -9.39 21.84 -8.43
C THR A 248 -8.93 23.09 -7.67
N LEU A 249 -8.83 23.06 -6.33
CA LEU A 249 -8.27 24.14 -5.51
C LEU A 249 -6.81 24.40 -5.86
N LEU A 250 -6.01 23.36 -6.07
CA LEU A 250 -4.64 23.49 -6.57
C LEU A 250 -4.57 24.05 -8.00
N CYS A 251 -5.61 23.84 -8.81
CA CYS A 251 -5.72 24.41 -10.15
C CYS A 251 -6.11 25.90 -10.16
N PHE A 252 -6.72 26.39 -9.08
CA PHE A 252 -7.15 27.79 -8.93
C PHE A 252 -6.16 28.68 -8.18
N ILE A 253 -5.27 28.11 -7.34
CA ILE A 253 -4.31 28.90 -6.55
C ILE A 253 -3.12 29.40 -7.40
N TYR A 254 -2.88 28.84 -8.59
CA TYR A 254 -1.85 29.32 -9.52
C TYR A 254 -2.46 29.62 -10.89
N LYS A 255 -3.05 30.81 -10.99
CA LYS A 255 -3.25 31.53 -12.24
C LYS A 255 -2.63 32.91 -12.10
#